data_AF-A0AAU5TI54-F1
#
_entry.id   AF-A0AAU5TI54-F1
#
_cell.length_a   1.000
_cell.length_b   1.000
_cell.length_c   1.000
_cell.angle_alpha   90.00
_cell.angle_beta   90.00
_cell.angle_gamma   90.00
#
_symmetry.space_group_name_H-M   'P 1'
#
loop_
_entity.id
_entity.type
_entity.pdbx_description
1 polymer ?
#
loop_
_entity_poly.entity_id
_entity_poly.type
_entity_poly.pdbx_seq_one_letter_code
_entity_poly.pdbx_strand_id
1 'polypeptide(L)'
;MDMRRVVALLAEEAEQQIQEQVWQRTASERVLALEAGTRLRDVVGPQDVQEALPQIERLERLRETLAVLAVSLARTHGRLAWFLSGAVNALEPVLRWRALPAGPGGTFGTVLASPEEYREAEDAVRRLREVLALIAQAGAPGGVCRGQESNGG
;
A
#
# COMPACT_ATOMS: atom_id res chain seq x y z
N MET A 1 -7.94 2.33 16.44
CA MET A 1 -8.51 1.49 15.36
C MET A 1 -7.41 0.56 14.92
N ASP A 2 -7.77 -0.69 14.63
CA ASP A 2 -6.86 -1.73 14.13
C ASP A 2 -6.37 -1.34 12.72
N MET A 3 -5.06 -1.25 12.51
CA MET A 3 -4.41 -0.85 11.25
C MET A 3 -4.83 -1.78 10.12
N ARG A 4 -4.90 -3.09 10.39
CA ARG A 4 -5.39 -4.08 9.44
C ARG A 4 -6.82 -3.78 8.98
N ARG A 5 -7.70 -3.41 9.91
CA ARG A 5 -9.09 -3.04 9.57
C ARG A 5 -9.15 -1.77 8.72
N VAL A 6 -8.36 -0.75 9.03
CA VAL A 6 -8.34 0.49 8.23
C VAL A 6 -7.85 0.20 6.81
N VAL A 7 -6.78 -0.58 6.66
CA VAL A 7 -6.25 -0.97 5.35
C VAL A 7 -7.20 -1.88 4.60
N ALA A 8 -7.90 -2.81 5.26
CA ALA A 8 -8.90 -3.65 4.63
C ALA A 8 -10.05 -2.82 4.02
N LEU A 9 -10.61 -1.88 4.78
CA LEU A 9 -11.66 -0.98 4.29
C LEU A 9 -11.17 -0.10 3.12
N LEU A 10 -9.96 0.43 3.23
CA LEU A 10 -9.34 1.21 2.16
C LEU A 10 -9.13 0.36 0.88
N ALA A 11 -8.71 -0.89 1.05
CA ALA A 11 -8.49 -1.83 -0.04
C ALA A 11 -9.81 -2.20 -0.73
N GLU A 12 -10.84 -2.53 0.05
CA GLU A 12 -12.18 -2.85 -0.44
C GLU A 12 -12.77 -1.70 -1.27
N GLU A 13 -12.68 -0.47 -0.78
CA GLU A 13 -13.14 0.72 -1.49
C GLU A 13 -12.39 0.91 -2.82
N ALA A 14 -11.06 0.79 -2.81
CA ALA A 14 -10.26 0.92 -4.02
C ALA A 14 -10.59 -0.16 -5.05
N GLU A 15 -10.74 -1.41 -4.60
CA GLU A 15 -11.12 -2.54 -5.44
C GLU A 15 -12.50 -2.37 -6.04
N GLN A 16 -13.48 -1.95 -5.24
CA GLN A 16 -14.84 -1.68 -5.69
C GLN A 16 -14.85 -0.59 -6.77
N GLN A 17 -14.21 0.56 -6.52
CA GLN A 17 -14.17 1.64 -7.52
C GLN A 17 -13.46 1.22 -8.82
N ILE A 18 -12.47 0.33 -8.74
CA ILE A 18 -11.79 -0.24 -9.92
C ILE A 18 -12.72 -1.18 -10.69
N GLN A 19 -13.41 -2.08 -10.00
CA GLN A 19 -14.32 -3.06 -10.60
C GLN A 19 -15.54 -2.39 -11.24
N GLU A 20 -16.12 -1.39 -10.57
CA GLU A 20 -17.24 -0.59 -11.05
C GLU A 20 -16.85 0.44 -12.13
N GLN A 21 -15.57 0.49 -12.51
CA GLN A 21 -15.00 1.43 -13.49
C GLN A 21 -15.19 2.92 -13.12
N VAL A 22 -15.52 3.20 -11.85
CA VAL A 22 -15.59 4.55 -11.29
C VAL A 22 -14.18 5.17 -11.27
N TRP A 23 -13.17 4.37 -10.95
CA TRP A 23 -11.76 4.76 -11.02
C TRP A 23 -11.12 4.30 -12.34
N GLN A 24 -11.20 5.15 -13.35
CA GLN A 24 -10.45 5.00 -14.59
C GLN A 24 -8.99 5.42 -14.38
N ARG A 25 -8.12 4.42 -14.22
CA ARG A 25 -6.70 4.62 -13.92
C ARG A 25 -5.94 5.09 -15.15
N THR A 26 -5.27 6.23 -15.02
CA THR A 26 -4.40 6.78 -16.05
C THR A 26 -3.14 5.93 -16.24
N ALA A 27 -2.43 6.11 -17.36
CA ALA A 27 -1.14 5.44 -17.58
C ALA A 27 -0.11 5.81 -16.49
N SER A 28 -0.06 7.07 -16.07
CA SER A 28 0.84 7.55 -15.01
C SER A 28 0.52 6.94 -13.65
N GLU A 29 -0.76 6.85 -13.28
CA GLU A 29 -1.16 6.20 -12.01
C GLU A 29 -0.77 4.72 -12.00
N ARG A 30 -0.95 4.01 -13.13
CA ARG A 30 -0.55 2.59 -13.25
C ARG A 30 0.95 2.39 -13.08
N VAL A 31 1.76 3.23 -13.72
CA VAL A 31 3.22 3.20 -13.59
C VAL A 31 3.64 3.48 -12.15
N LEU A 32 3.07 4.52 -11.53
CA LEU A 32 3.41 4.88 -10.16
C LEU A 32 2.98 3.79 -9.15
N ALA A 33 1.81 3.18 -9.36
CA ALA A 33 1.34 2.06 -8.54
C ALA A 33 2.25 0.84 -8.69
N LEU A 34 2.75 0.55 -9.89
CA LEU A 34 3.72 -0.52 -10.14
C LEU A 34 5.05 -0.24 -9.44
N GLU A 35 5.58 0.98 -9.57
CA GLU A 35 6.81 1.43 -8.91
C GLU A 35 6.69 1.29 -7.38
N ALA A 36 5.61 1.82 -6.81
CA ALA A 36 5.34 1.74 -5.38
C ALA A 36 5.19 0.29 -4.92
N GLY A 37 4.37 -0.52 -5.59
CA GLY A 37 4.14 -1.91 -5.25
C GLY A 37 5.41 -2.78 -5.33
N THR A 38 6.31 -2.47 -6.28
CA THR A 38 7.62 -3.14 -6.38
C THR A 38 8.49 -2.77 -5.18
N ARG A 39 8.63 -1.49 -4.85
CA ARG A 39 9.41 -1.06 -3.68
C ARG A 39 8.87 -1.62 -2.37
N LEU A 40 7.55 -1.63 -2.19
CA LEU A 40 6.95 -2.25 -1.00
C LEU A 40 7.23 -3.76 -0.91
N ARG A 41 7.37 -4.44 -2.06
CA ARG A 41 7.76 -5.85 -2.09
C ARG A 41 9.20 -6.07 -1.62
N ASP A 42 10.09 -5.20 -2.04
CA ASP A 42 11.52 -5.30 -1.71
C ASP A 42 11.76 -4.98 -0.22
N VAL A 43 10.98 -4.05 0.32
CA VAL A 43 11.07 -3.62 1.73
C VAL A 43 10.39 -4.60 2.69
N VAL A 44 9.14 -5.01 2.40
CA VAL A 44 8.39 -5.98 3.21
C VAL A 44 8.23 -7.29 2.44
N GLY A 45 9.12 -8.21 2.78
CA GLY A 45 9.20 -9.53 2.17
C GLY A 45 8.11 -10.51 2.62
N PRO A 46 8.29 -11.80 2.28
CA PRO A 46 7.48 -12.90 2.79
C PRO A 46 7.44 -12.92 4.33
N GLN A 47 6.37 -13.50 4.90
CA GLN A 47 6.13 -13.48 6.34
C GLN A 47 7.23 -14.18 7.14
N ASP A 48 7.63 -15.37 6.71
CA ASP A 48 8.69 -16.17 7.33
C ASP A 48 10.03 -15.42 7.37
N VAL A 49 10.39 -14.76 6.27
CA VAL A 49 11.61 -13.95 6.19
C VAL A 49 11.53 -12.76 7.15
N GLN A 50 10.37 -12.11 7.20
CA GLN A 50 10.18 -10.88 7.97
C GLN A 50 10.12 -11.15 9.49
N GLU A 51 9.50 -12.26 9.90
CA GLU A 51 9.44 -12.68 11.30
C GLU A 51 10.80 -13.12 11.86
N ALA A 52 11.71 -13.59 11.00
CA ALA A 52 13.07 -13.96 11.37
C ALA A 52 13.99 -12.75 11.64
N LEU A 53 13.57 -11.53 11.28
CA LEU A 53 14.40 -10.34 11.43
C LEU A 53 14.42 -9.81 12.87
N PRO A 54 15.53 -9.18 13.29
CA PRO A 54 15.56 -8.35 14.50
C PRO A 54 14.48 -7.25 14.46
N GLN A 55 13.89 -6.92 15.61
CA GLN A 55 12.83 -5.90 15.69
C GLN A 55 13.25 -4.53 15.14
N ILE A 56 14.53 -4.16 15.30
CA ILE A 56 15.06 -2.91 14.74
C ILE A 56 14.98 -2.88 13.21
N GLU A 57 15.36 -3.97 12.55
CA GLU A 57 15.29 -4.09 11.09
C GLU A 57 13.85 -4.14 10.59
N ARG A 58 12.95 -4.81 11.33
CA ARG A 58 11.51 -4.80 11.02
C ARG A 58 10.95 -3.37 11.07
N LEU A 59 11.31 -2.61 12.10
CA LEU A 59 10.88 -1.22 12.25
C LEU A 59 11.45 -0.31 11.16
N GLU A 60 12.72 -0.48 10.80
CA GLU A 60 13.36 0.25 9.70
C GLU A 60 12.62 0.02 8.39
N ARG A 61 12.31 -1.24 8.04
CA ARG A 61 11.55 -1.59 6.84
C ARG A 61 10.13 -1.00 6.84
N LEU A 62 9.42 -1.05 7.97
CA LEU A 62 8.09 -0.44 8.05
C LEU A 62 8.15 1.10 7.90
N ARG A 63 9.19 1.75 8.39
CA ARG A 63 9.42 3.20 8.17
C ARG A 63 9.81 3.51 6.74
N GLU A 64 10.60 2.65 6.10
CA GLU A 64 10.91 2.78 4.68
C GLU A 64 9.66 2.65 3.81
N THR A 65 8.74 1.75 4.19
CA THR A 65 7.42 1.65 3.53
C THR A 65 6.66 2.98 3.58
N LEU A 66 6.60 3.64 4.74
CA LEU A 66 6.00 4.96 4.86
C LEU A 66 6.69 6.00 3.96
N ALA A 67 8.02 5.96 3.83
CA ALA A 67 8.75 6.85 2.93
C ALA A 67 8.40 6.60 1.46
N VAL A 68 8.30 5.34 1.03
CA VAL A 68 7.86 4.97 -0.33
C VAL A 68 6.47 5.51 -0.61
N LEU A 69 5.52 5.31 0.32
CA LEU A 69 4.15 5.79 0.18
C LEU A 69 4.08 7.32 0.11
N ALA A 70 4.82 8.02 0.96
CA ALA A 70 4.86 9.48 0.99
C ALA A 70 5.45 10.07 -0.30
N VAL A 71 6.54 9.48 -0.83
CA VAL A 71 7.14 9.90 -2.10
C VAL A 71 6.19 9.67 -3.26
N SER A 72 5.50 8.53 -3.32
CA SER A 72 4.49 8.27 -4.35
C SER A 72 3.30 9.23 -4.23
N LEU A 73 2.83 9.50 -3.01
CA LEU A 73 1.76 10.47 -2.77
C LEU A 73 2.13 11.86 -3.30
N ALA A 74 3.35 12.34 -3.05
CA ALA A 74 3.83 13.63 -3.52
C ALA A 74 3.89 13.75 -5.06
N ARG A 75 3.94 12.62 -5.78
CA ARG A 75 4.03 12.55 -7.25
C ARG A 75 2.67 12.40 -7.94
N THR A 76 1.56 12.34 -7.19
CA THR A 76 0.25 12.05 -7.75
C THR A 76 -0.84 12.93 -7.17
N HIS A 77 -1.97 12.97 -7.85
CA HIS A 77 -3.21 13.61 -7.45
C HIS A 77 -4.38 12.66 -7.72
N GLY A 78 -5.61 13.10 -7.43
CA GLY A 78 -6.80 12.28 -7.67
C GLY A 78 -6.85 11.03 -6.80
N ARG A 79 -7.63 10.02 -7.21
CA ARG A 79 -7.97 8.84 -6.40
C ARG A 79 -6.74 8.07 -5.90
N LEU A 80 -5.66 8.00 -6.69
CA LEU A 80 -4.42 7.39 -6.22
C LEU A 80 -3.83 8.15 -5.03
N ALA A 81 -3.86 9.47 -5.03
CA ALA A 81 -3.41 10.27 -3.88
C ALA A 81 -4.29 10.04 -2.65
N TRP A 82 -5.61 9.94 -2.81
CA TRP A 82 -6.52 9.62 -1.69
C TRP A 82 -6.21 8.24 -1.10
N PHE A 83 -6.01 7.24 -1.96
CA PHE A 83 -5.64 5.88 -1.54
C PHE A 83 -4.29 5.88 -0.78
N LEU A 84 -3.25 6.49 -1.35
CA LEU A 84 -1.93 6.53 -0.71
C LEU A 84 -1.93 7.33 0.59
N SER A 85 -2.69 8.42 0.66
CA SER A 85 -2.88 9.21 1.88
C SER A 85 -3.56 8.38 2.98
N GLY A 86 -4.61 7.62 2.63
CA GLY A 86 -5.26 6.68 3.55
C GLY A 86 -4.30 5.61 4.07
N ALA A 87 -3.45 5.07 3.19
CA ALA A 87 -2.43 4.09 3.57
C ALA A 87 -1.38 4.66 4.53
N VAL A 88 -0.87 5.88 4.27
CA VAL A 88 0.06 6.58 5.16
C VAL A 88 -0.58 6.83 6.52
N ASN A 89 -1.84 7.27 6.55
CA ASN A 89 -2.56 7.51 7.80
C ASN A 89 -2.76 6.22 8.61
N ALA A 90 -3.12 5.12 7.95
CA ALA A 90 -3.25 3.82 8.61
C ALA A 90 -1.94 3.35 9.25
N LEU A 91 -0.81 3.60 8.58
CA LEU A 91 0.53 3.19 9.03
C LEU A 91 1.22 4.20 9.95
N GLU A 92 0.65 5.40 10.19
CA GLU A 92 1.23 6.44 11.05
C GLU A 92 1.71 5.93 12.43
N PRO A 93 1.00 5.01 13.12
CA PRO A 93 1.44 4.51 14.42
C PRO A 93 2.86 3.94 14.43
N VAL A 94 3.34 3.37 13.31
CA VAL A 94 4.71 2.85 13.16
C VAL A 94 5.77 3.91 13.45
N LEU A 95 5.49 5.19 13.14
CA LEU A 95 6.44 6.28 13.38
C LEU A 95 6.74 6.45 14.87
N ARG A 96 5.78 6.12 15.74
CA ARG A 96 5.90 6.21 17.19
C ARG A 96 6.53 4.97 17.82
N TRP A 97 6.81 3.93 17.06
CA TRP A 97 7.41 2.73 17.64
C TRP A 97 8.90 2.91 17.93
N ARG A 98 9.39 2.19 18.93
CA ARG A 98 10.82 2.01 19.18
C ARG A 98 11.14 0.52 19.21
N ALA A 99 12.33 0.16 18.78
CA ALA A 99 12.80 -1.22 18.77
C ALA A 99 13.56 -1.61 20.05
N LEU A 100 13.97 -0.62 20.86
CA LEU A 100 14.73 -0.84 22.09
C LEU A 100 13.98 -0.27 23.30
N PRO A 101 14.13 -0.87 24.50
CA PRO A 101 13.61 -0.28 25.73
C PRO A 101 14.12 1.14 25.93
N ALA A 102 13.29 1.98 26.54
CA ALA A 102 13.71 3.33 26.88
C ALA A 102 14.81 3.28 27.94
N GLY A 103 15.89 4.04 27.73
CA GLY A 103 16.84 4.36 28.80
C GLY A 103 16.24 5.33 29.82
N PRO A 104 17.03 5.75 30.84
CA PRO A 104 16.60 6.77 31.78
C PRO A 104 16.47 8.13 31.05
N GLY A 105 15.24 8.50 30.66
CA GLY A 105 14.95 9.73 29.93
C GLY A 105 13.55 9.75 29.30
N GLY A 106 13.19 10.89 28.72
CA GLY A 106 11.95 11.02 27.95
C GLY A 106 12.00 10.23 26.64
N THR A 107 10.89 9.61 26.25
CA THR A 107 10.82 8.73 25.08
C THR A 107 10.35 9.42 23.80
N PHE A 108 10.21 10.75 23.81
CA PHE A 108 9.57 11.53 22.74
C PHE A 108 8.17 11.00 22.33
N GLY A 109 7.44 10.41 23.28
CA GLY A 109 6.13 9.80 23.02
C GLY A 109 6.18 8.48 22.26
N THR A 110 7.36 7.87 22.12
CA THR A 110 7.49 6.55 21.49
C THR A 110 7.01 5.42 22.40
N VAL A 111 6.66 4.28 21.80
CA VAL A 111 6.15 3.08 22.46
C VAL A 111 6.86 1.82 21.94
N LEU A 112 6.99 0.80 22.79
CA LEU A 112 7.41 -0.53 22.31
C LEU A 112 6.21 -1.21 21.67
N ALA A 113 6.32 -1.56 20.40
CA ALA A 113 5.30 -2.36 19.73
C ALA A 113 5.47 -3.84 20.08
N SER A 114 4.34 -4.52 20.26
CA SER A 114 4.25 -5.96 20.41
C SER A 114 4.60 -6.68 19.09
N PRO A 115 5.07 -7.94 19.15
CA PRO A 115 5.26 -8.76 17.95
C PRO A 115 4.00 -8.87 17.07
N GLU A 116 2.82 -8.84 17.68
CA GLU A 116 1.52 -8.83 17.00
C GLU A 116 1.32 -7.55 16.18
N GLU A 117 1.61 -6.39 16.75
CA GLU A 117 1.51 -5.10 16.03
C GLU A 117 2.47 -5.03 14.83
N TYR A 118 3.69 -5.56 14.95
CA TYR A 118 4.59 -5.67 13.80
C TYR A 118 4.00 -6.54 12.69
N ARG A 119 3.46 -7.72 13.04
CA ARG A 119 2.83 -8.62 12.06
C ARG A 119 1.63 -7.96 11.40
N GLU A 120 0.80 -7.27 12.17
CA GLU A 120 -0.36 -6.54 11.68
C GLU A 120 0.04 -5.47 10.65
N ALA A 121 1.08 -4.68 10.95
CA ALA A 121 1.58 -3.66 10.03
C ALA A 121 2.18 -4.27 8.76
N GLU A 122 2.92 -5.35 8.88
CA GLU A 122 3.50 -6.05 7.73
C GLU A 122 2.41 -6.67 6.84
N ASP A 123 1.37 -7.25 7.43
CA ASP A 123 0.20 -7.76 6.70
C ASP A 123 -0.58 -6.65 6.01
N ALA A 124 -0.75 -5.50 6.68
CA ALA A 124 -1.34 -4.32 6.09
C ALA A 124 -0.54 -3.85 4.86
N VAL A 125 0.80 -3.81 4.94
CA VAL A 125 1.66 -3.48 3.79
C VAL A 125 1.53 -4.50 2.66
N ARG A 126 1.46 -5.81 2.97
CA ARG A 126 1.22 -6.85 1.96
C ARG A 126 -0.12 -6.65 1.26
N ARG A 127 -1.18 -6.31 1.99
CA ARG A 127 -2.50 -6.01 1.43
C ARG A 127 -2.47 -4.76 0.54
N LEU A 128 -1.79 -3.70 0.97
CA LEU A 128 -1.61 -2.50 0.13
C LEU A 128 -0.89 -2.83 -1.18
N ARG A 129 0.12 -3.71 -1.13
CA ARG A 129 0.84 -4.16 -2.32
C ARG A 129 -0.06 -4.91 -3.31
N GLU A 130 -1.00 -5.72 -2.83
CA GLU A 130 -1.99 -6.38 -3.69
C GLU A 130 -2.87 -5.36 -4.42
N VAL A 131 -3.39 -4.37 -3.69
CA VAL A 131 -4.22 -3.31 -4.29
C VAL A 131 -3.41 -2.46 -5.29
N LEU A 132 -2.16 -2.12 -4.96
CA LEU A 132 -1.27 -1.42 -5.90
C LEU A 132 -1.01 -2.24 -7.17
N ALA A 133 -0.89 -3.56 -7.05
CA ALA A 133 -0.78 -4.45 -8.21
C ALA A 133 -2.08 -4.49 -9.03
N LEU A 134 -3.26 -4.45 -8.38
CA LEU A 134 -4.55 -4.31 -9.07
C LEU A 134 -4.64 -2.97 -9.81
N ILE A 135 -4.23 -1.87 -9.17
CA ILE A 135 -4.20 -0.54 -9.79
C ILE A 135 -3.27 -0.57 -11.01
N ALA A 136 -2.06 -1.11 -10.88
CA ALA A 136 -1.05 -1.17 -11.93
C ALA A 136 -1.46 -1.97 -13.17
N GLN A 137 -2.35 -2.97 -13.02
CA GLN A 137 -2.80 -3.78 -14.14
C GLN A 137 -3.47 -2.94 -15.23
N ALA A 138 -3.22 -3.30 -16.48
CA ALA A 138 -4.01 -2.79 -17.58
C ALA A 138 -5.44 -3.30 -17.44
N GLY A 139 -6.42 -2.40 -17.41
CA GLY A 139 -7.81 -2.81 -17.61
C GLY A 139 -7.89 -3.61 -18.90
N ALA A 140 -8.59 -4.75 -18.88
CA ALA A 140 -8.82 -5.52 -20.09
C ALA A 140 -9.34 -4.56 -21.18
N PRO A 141 -8.79 -4.58 -22.40
CA PRO A 141 -9.36 -3.80 -23.49
C PRO A 141 -10.79 -4.31 -23.66
N GLY A 142 -11.77 -3.53 -23.21
CA GLY A 142 -13.17 -3.75 -23.51
C GLY A 142 -13.31 -3.70 -25.02
N GLY A 143 -13.34 -4.88 -25.63
CA GLY A 143 -13.40 -5.03 -27.07
C GLY A 143 -14.74 -4.53 -27.57
N VAL A 144 -14.73 -3.40 -28.27
CA VAL A 144 -15.72 -3.08 -29.30
C VAL A 144 -15.00 -2.38 -30.45
N CYS A 145 -14.82 -3.13 -31.53
CA CYS A 145 -15.02 -2.67 -32.90
C CYS A 145 -15.25 -3.92 -33.77
N ARG A 146 -16.44 -4.54 -33.65
CA ARG A 146 -17.00 -5.34 -34.75
C ARG A 146 -18.29 -4.69 -35.17
N GLY A 147 -18.14 -3.68 -36.00
CA GLY A 147 -19.24 -3.02 -36.68
C GLY A 147 -18.76 -2.53 -38.01
N GLN A 148 -18.50 -3.45 -38.95
CA GLN A 148 -18.63 -3.20 -40.40
C GLN A 148 -18.42 -4.50 -41.18
N GLU A 149 -19.48 -5.21 -41.52
CA GLU A 149 -19.62 -5.78 -42.87
C GLU A 149 -21.06 -5.53 -43.30
N SER A 150 -21.21 -4.42 -44.02
CA SER A 150 -22.38 -4.07 -44.78
C SER A 150 -22.57 -5.07 -45.91
N ASN A 151 -23.75 -5.68 -45.89
CA ASN A 151 -24.51 -6.15 -47.04
C ASN A 151 -24.12 -5.49 -48.37
N GLY A 152 -23.78 -6.30 -49.38
CA GLY A 152 -23.56 -5.83 -50.75
C GLY A 152 -23.23 -6.98 -51.71
N GLY A 153 -24.24 -7.45 -52.45
CA GLY A 153 -24.09 -8.36 -53.59
C GLY A 153 -25.10 -9.49 -53.62
#